data_AF-A0A7Z0S5V0-F1
#
_entry.id   AF-A0A7Z0S5V0-F1
#
_cell.length_a   1.000
_cell.length_b   1.000
_cell.length_c   1.000
_cell.angle_alpha   90.00
_cell.angle_beta   90.00
_cell.angle_gamma   90.00
#
_symmetry.space_group_name_H-M   'P 1'
#
loop_
_entity.id
_entity.type
_entity.pdbx_description
1 polymer ?
#
loop_
_entity_poly.entity_id
_entity_poly.type
_entity_poly.pdbx_seq_one_letter_code
_entity_poly.pdbx_strand_id
1 'polypeptide(L)' 'MRFLFLLVLLANVAVLGYGQGFMGPPPSEEGRTPRMLSERNQHIVEFGEARLATPVRTLN' A
#
# COMPACT_ATOMS: atom_id res chain seq x y z
N MET A 1 -21.22 -26.30 -23.10
CA MET A 1 -19.82 -26.08 -22.65
C MET A 1 -19.36 -24.64 -22.80
N ARG A 2 -19.41 -24.03 -24.00
CA ARG A 2 -18.98 -22.63 -24.23
C ARG A 2 -19.70 -21.60 -23.34
N PHE A 3 -20.99 -21.82 -23.07
CA PHE A 3 -21.80 -20.90 -22.25
C PHE A 3 -21.36 -20.87 -20.78
N LEU A 4 -21.16 -22.04 -20.16
CA LEU A 4 -20.67 -22.13 -18.79
C LEU A 4 -19.28 -21.51 -18.64
N PHE A 5 -18.42 -21.74 -19.63
CA PHE A 5 -17.10 -21.11 -19.70
C PHE A 5 -17.19 -19.58 -19.69
N LEU A 6 -18.06 -18.99 -20.54
CA LEU A 6 -18.25 -17.54 -20.60
C LEU A 6 -18.80 -16.98 -19.29
N LEU A 7 -19.70 -17.70 -18.62
CA LEU A 7 -20.30 -17.28 -17.36
C LEU A 7 -19.24 -17.21 -16.24
N VAL A 8 -18.39 -18.24 -16.14
CA VAL A 8 -17.27 -18.27 -15.19
C VAL A 8 -16.24 -17.18 -15.52
N LEU A 9 -15.95 -16.96 -16.80
CA LEU A 9 -15.03 -15.90 -17.24
C LEU A 9 -15.54 -14.52 -16.81
N LEU A 10 -16.82 -14.21 -17.08
CA LEU A 10 -17.45 -12.96 -16.67
C LEU A 10 -17.43 -12.76 -15.15
N ALA A 11 -17.73 -13.80 -14.38
CA ALA A 11 -17.67 -13.74 -12.92
C ALA A 11 -16.27 -13.41 -12.41
N ASN A 12 -15.22 -14.02 -12.97
CA ASN A 12 -13.84 -13.75 -12.58
C ASN A 12 -13.42 -12.31 -12.91
N VAL A 13 -13.77 -11.83 -14.11
CA VAL A 13 -13.47 -10.44 -14.51
C VAL A 13 -14.19 -9.44 -13.60
N ALA A 14 -15.45 -9.72 -13.23
CA ALA A 14 -16.19 -8.89 -12.29
C ALA A 14 -15.53 -8.85 -10.90
N VAL A 15 -15.10 -10.00 -10.37
CA VAL A 15 -14.40 -10.08 -9.08
C VAL A 15 -13.06 -9.34 -9.13
N LEU A 16 -12.30 -9.49 -10.21
CA LEU A 16 -11.04 -8.77 -10.41
C LEU A 16 -11.26 -7.25 -10.43
N GLY A 17 -12.23 -6.77 -11.22
CA GLY A 17 -12.56 -5.34 -11.28
C GLY A 17 -13.05 -4.80 -9.94
N TYR A 18 -13.87 -5.56 -9.22
CA TYR A 18 -14.31 -5.19 -7.87
C TYR A 18 -13.12 -5.02 -6.91
N GLY A 19 -12.17 -5.96 -6.92
CA GLY A 19 -10.96 -5.89 -6.09
C GLY A 19 -10.00 -4.76 -6.46
N GLN A 20 -10.05 -4.27 -7.70
CA GLN A 20 -9.24 -3.13 -8.18
C GLN A 20 -9.87 -1.76 -7.89
N GLY A 21 -11.02 -1.70 -7.22
CA GLY A 21 -11.68 -0.43 -6.93
C GLY A 21 -12.42 0.16 -8.13
N PHE A 22 -12.82 -0.66 -9.12
CA PHE A 22 -13.66 -0.23 -10.24
C PHE A 22 -15.06 0.23 -9.79
N MET A 23 -15.49 -0.16 -8.58
CA MET A 23 -16.68 0.39 -7.90
C MET A 23 -16.42 1.71 -7.16
N GLY A 24 -15.25 2.33 -7.37
CA GLY A 24 -14.83 3.56 -6.74
C GLY A 24 -14.05 3.32 -5.44
N PRO A 25 -13.27 4.32 -4.99
CA PRO A 25 -12.66 4.29 -3.67
C PRO A 25 -13.74 4.21 -2.60
N PRO A 26 -13.53 3.44 -1.51
CA PRO A 26 -14.48 3.42 -0.41
C PRO A 26 -14.64 4.85 0.15
N PRO A 27 -15.83 5.24 0.63
CA PRO A 27 -16.08 6.60 1.13
C PRO A 27 -15.17 6.98 2.31
N SER A 28 -14.59 6.00 3.01
CA SER A 28 -13.56 6.23 4.02
C SER A 28 -12.23 6.75 3.45
N GLU A 29 -12.05 6.72 2.13
CA GLU A 29 -10.89 7.24 1.40
C GLU A 29 -11.19 8.58 0.68
N GLU A 30 -12.43 9.09 0.70
CA GLU A 30 -12.77 10.46 0.29
C GLU A 30 -12.09 11.46 1.25
N GLY A 31 -10.84 11.82 0.93
CA GLY A 31 -10.01 12.70 1.76
C GLY A 31 -8.65 12.09 2.12
N ARG A 32 -8.50 10.76 2.05
CA ARG A 32 -7.18 10.12 1.91
C ARG A 32 -6.81 10.09 0.44
N THR A 33 -6.65 11.25 -0.18
CA THR A 33 -5.80 11.28 -1.35
C THR A 33 -4.41 10.88 -0.86
N PRO A 34 -3.82 9.75 -1.30
CA PRO A 34 -2.40 9.57 -1.14
C PRO A 34 -1.80 10.69 -1.97
N ARG A 35 -1.46 11.80 -1.32
CA ARG A 35 -0.59 12.82 -1.90
C ARG A 35 0.60 12.00 -2.34
N MET A 36 0.80 11.78 -3.65
CA MET A 36 2.03 11.21 -4.16
C MET A 36 3.10 11.96 -3.38
N LEU A 37 3.84 11.28 -2.49
CA LEU A 37 4.94 11.93 -1.82
C LEU A 37 5.85 12.30 -2.95
N SER A 38 5.75 13.57 -3.37
CA SER A 38 6.58 14.14 -4.41
C SER A 38 7.99 13.75 -4.02
N GLU A 39 8.63 12.93 -4.84
CA GLU A 39 9.98 12.38 -4.61
C GLU A 39 10.98 13.47 -4.19
N ARG A 40 10.65 14.72 -4.50
CA ARG A 40 11.28 15.93 -3.98
C ARG A 40 11.53 15.93 -2.48
N ASN A 41 10.69 15.35 -1.62
CA ASN A 41 10.85 15.39 -0.15
C ASN A 41 11.33 14.07 0.48
N GLN A 42 11.70 13.05 -0.33
CA GLN A 42 12.23 11.79 0.20
C GLN A 42 13.56 11.98 0.96
N HIS A 43 14.29 13.07 0.69
CA HIS A 43 15.53 13.41 1.38
C HIS A 43 15.32 13.90 2.83
N ILE A 44 14.08 14.17 3.27
CA ILE A 44 13.79 14.68 4.63
C ILE A 44 13.43 13.53 5.58
N VAL A 45 13.22 12.31 5.08
CA VAL A 45 13.01 11.15 5.95
C VAL A 45 14.36 10.64 6.43
N GLU A 46 14.93 11.35 7.41
CA GLU A 46 16.05 10.86 8.19
C GLU A 46 15.54 9.69 9.04
N PHE A 47 15.90 8.46 8.64
CA PHE A 47 15.74 7.31 9.51
C PHE A 47 16.61 7.58 10.74
N GLY A 48 15.97 7.85 11.88
CA GLY A 48 16.69 8.05 13.13
C GLY A 48 17.64 6.87 13.34
N GLU A 49 18.95 7.15 13.34
CA GLU A 49 19.95 6.13 13.55
C GLU A 49 19.63 5.39 14.84
N ALA A 50 19.53 4.06 14.75
CA ALA A 50 19.45 3.22 15.92
C ALA A 50 20.76 3.42 16.69
N ARG A 51 20.73 4.30 17.71
CA ARG A 51 21.82 4.44 18.65
C ARG A 51 21.94 3.11 19.39
N LEU A 52 22.84 2.25 18.90
CA LEU A 52 23.31 1.10 19.64
C LEU A 52 23.84 1.66 20.96
N ALA A 53 23.13 1.37 22.05
CA ALA A 53 23.51 1.78 23.38
C ALA A 53 24.96 1.36 23.59
N THR A 54 25.88 2.33 23.62
CA THR A 54 27.28 2.07 23.88
C THR A 54 27.35 1.52 25.30
N PRO A 55 27.80 0.27 25.53
CA PRO A 55 27.95 -0.22 26.88
C PRO A 55 29.00 0.64 27.56
N VAL A 56 28.59 1.34 28.63
CA VAL A 56 29.46 2.13 29.50
C VAL A 56 30.56 1.19 29.98
N ARG A 57 31.76 1.36 29.42
CA ARG A 57 32.96 0.65 29.84
C ARG A 57 33.28 1.14 31.26
N THR A 58 32.93 0.33 32.25
CA THR A 58 33.35 0.53 33.64
C THR A 58 34.87 0.56 33.67
N LEU A 59 35.42 1.73 33.98
CA LEU A 59 36.84 1.94 34.25
C LEU A 59 37.19 1.23 35.56
N ASN A 60 38.28 0.47 35.52
CA ASN A 60 39.02 0.00 36.69
C ASN A 60 40.32 0.80 36.75
#